data_AF-A0A832X976-F1
#
_entry.id   AF-A0A832X976-F1
#
_cell.length_a   1.000
_cell.length_b   1.000
_cell.length_c   1.000
_cell.angle_alpha   90.00
_cell.angle_beta   90.00
_cell.angle_gamma   90.00
#
_symmetry.space_group_name_H-M   'P 1'
#
loop_
_entity.id
_entity.type
_entity.pdbx_description
1 polymer ?
#
loop_
_entity_poly.entity_id
_entity_poly.type
_entity_poly.pdbx_seq_one_letter_code
_entity_poly.pdbx_strand_id
1 'polypeptide(L)'
;MTNGTISTATGAQAAAFALAFTNSRSPLPFETHTDADLLEVIQARVPSAPVAECREALARVRHLCDAVYKVCEAFRKGAFGTGPESAPAALAALAQSVPGFSDQEYREAFAAGLLWTAF
;
A
#
# COMPACT_ATOMS: atom_id res chain seq x y z
N MET A 1 1.03 -24.91 19.66
CA MET A 1 1.82 -24.06 18.74
C MET A 1 0.99 -23.89 17.48
N THR A 2 0.18 -22.83 17.43
CA THR A 2 -0.74 -22.56 16.31
C THR A 2 0.05 -21.94 15.17
N ASN A 3 0.06 -22.64 14.03
CA ASN A 3 0.61 -22.19 12.76
C ASN A 3 0.12 -20.78 12.43
N GLY A 4 1.06 -19.84 12.30
CA GLY A 4 0.80 -18.50 11.79
C GLY A 4 0.23 -18.62 10.38
N THR A 5 -1.02 -18.23 10.22
CA THR A 5 -1.63 -18.03 8.92
C THR A 5 -0.90 -16.85 8.29
N ILE A 6 0.08 -17.14 7.44
CA ILE A 6 0.57 -16.17 6.47
C ILE A 6 -0.66 -15.85 5.63
N SER A 7 -1.24 -14.66 5.82
CA SER A 7 -2.28 -14.15 4.92
C SER A 7 -1.66 -14.06 3.54
N THR A 8 -1.87 -15.10 2.72
CA THR A 8 -1.68 -15.01 1.28
C THR A 8 -2.54 -13.83 0.84
N ALA A 9 -1.91 -12.79 0.29
CA ALA A 9 -2.63 -11.66 -0.29
C ALA A 9 -3.72 -12.23 -1.21
N THR A 10 -4.97 -11.93 -0.91
CA THR A 10 -6.06 -12.44 -1.73
C THR A 10 -5.99 -11.78 -3.10
N GLY A 11 -6.63 -12.38 -4.11
CA GLY A 11 -6.67 -11.78 -5.45
C GLY A 11 -7.13 -10.32 -5.41
N ALA A 12 -8.09 -10.00 -4.53
CA ALA A 12 -8.58 -8.65 -4.30
C ALA A 12 -7.51 -7.70 -3.73
N GLN A 13 -6.69 -8.14 -2.75
CA GLN A 13 -5.60 -7.33 -2.21
C GLN A 13 -4.55 -7.02 -3.29
N ALA A 14 -4.12 -8.02 -4.07
CA ALA A 14 -3.16 -7.82 -5.15
C ALA A 14 -3.72 -6.86 -6.22
N ALA A 15 -4.99 -6.99 -6.58
CA ALA A 15 -5.65 -6.11 -7.54
C ALA A 15 -5.76 -4.67 -7.03
N ALA A 16 -6.12 -4.48 -5.76
CA ALA A 16 -6.18 -3.18 -5.11
C ALA A 16 -4.78 -2.53 -4.98
N PHE A 17 -3.76 -3.31 -4.61
CA PHE A 17 -2.38 -2.85 -4.52
C PHE A 17 -1.88 -2.38 -5.89
N ALA A 18 -2.08 -3.19 -6.93
CA ALA A 18 -1.70 -2.82 -8.28
C ALA A 18 -2.43 -1.58 -8.80
N LEU A 19 -3.69 -1.40 -8.41
CA LEU A 19 -4.45 -0.18 -8.73
C LEU A 19 -3.79 1.06 -8.13
N ALA A 20 -3.30 0.97 -6.89
CA ALA A 20 -2.70 2.09 -6.16
C ALA A 20 -1.24 2.39 -6.56
N PHE A 21 -0.42 1.36 -6.81
CA PHE A 21 1.04 1.50 -6.85
C PHE A 21 1.68 1.23 -8.23
N THR A 22 0.99 0.59 -9.19
CA THR A 22 1.62 0.18 -10.46
C THR A 22 1.83 1.33 -11.47
N ASN A 23 1.23 2.52 -11.30
CA ASN A 23 1.24 3.57 -12.34
C ASN A 23 1.50 5.01 -11.86
N SER A 24 1.92 5.24 -10.62
CA SER A 24 1.53 6.49 -9.96
C SER A 24 2.73 7.36 -9.54
N ARG A 25 2.90 8.52 -10.20
CA ARG A 25 3.64 9.70 -9.70
C ARG A 25 2.90 10.46 -8.59
N SER A 26 1.70 10.01 -8.24
CA SER A 26 0.86 10.52 -7.16
C SER A 26 -0.14 9.42 -6.76
N PRO A 27 -0.69 9.35 -5.54
CA PRO A 27 -1.69 8.35 -5.12
C PRO A 27 -3.07 8.50 -5.81
N LEU A 28 -3.10 9.03 -7.04
CA LEU A 28 -4.25 9.59 -7.75
C LEU A 28 -5.48 8.70 -7.95
N PRO A 29 -5.43 7.35 -7.97
CA PRO A 29 -6.68 6.59 -8.07
C PRO A 29 -7.68 6.98 -6.97
N PHE A 30 -7.23 7.47 -5.81
CA PHE A 30 -8.09 7.78 -4.66
C PHE A 30 -8.55 9.23 -4.54
N GLU A 31 -7.91 10.17 -5.25
CA GLU A 31 -8.32 11.58 -5.23
C GLU A 31 -9.35 11.89 -6.31
N THR A 32 -9.33 11.14 -7.41
CA THR A 32 -10.17 11.39 -8.60
C THR A 32 -11.31 10.39 -8.78
N HIS A 33 -11.34 9.29 -8.02
CA HIS A 33 -12.37 8.25 -8.13
C HIS A 33 -13.05 8.00 -6.79
N THR A 34 -14.33 7.66 -6.87
CA THR A 34 -15.09 7.24 -5.69
C THR A 34 -14.74 5.80 -5.31
N ASP A 35 -15.02 5.42 -4.06
CA ASP A 35 -14.90 4.03 -3.62
C ASP A 35 -15.69 3.07 -4.51
N ALA A 36 -16.85 3.49 -5.02
CA ALA A 36 -17.68 2.69 -5.91
C ALA A 36 -16.94 2.37 -7.22
N ASP A 37 -16.30 3.38 -7.83
CA ASP A 37 -15.53 3.22 -9.06
C ASP A 37 -14.34 2.27 -8.85
N LEU A 38 -13.61 2.44 -7.74
CA LEU A 38 -12.45 1.61 -7.43
C LEU A 38 -12.85 0.16 -7.10
N LEU A 39 -13.98 -0.02 -6.41
CA LEU A 39 -14.54 -1.35 -6.15
C LEU A 39 -14.98 -2.06 -7.43
N GLU A 40 -15.54 -1.34 -8.39
CA GLU A 40 -15.91 -1.91 -9.68
C GLU A 40 -14.66 -2.40 -10.43
N VAL A 41 -13.58 -1.61 -10.42
CA VAL A 41 -12.31 -2.00 -11.05
C VAL A 41 -11.69 -3.23 -10.38
N ILE A 42 -11.71 -3.31 -9.04
CA ILE A 42 -11.18 -4.47 -8.31
C ILE A 42 -12.02 -5.73 -8.62
N GLN A 43 -13.36 -5.62 -8.60
CA GLN A 43 -14.25 -6.73 -8.92
C GLN A 43 -14.11 -7.18 -10.38
N ALA A 44 -13.92 -6.27 -11.32
CA ALA A 44 -13.68 -6.62 -12.72
C ALA A 44 -12.37 -7.42 -12.91
N ARG A 45 -11.34 -7.13 -12.11
CA ARG A 45 -10.06 -7.87 -12.12
C ARG A 45 -10.14 -9.21 -11.39
N VAL A 46 -11.04 -9.34 -10.42
CA VAL A 46 -11.18 -10.53 -9.58
C VAL A 46 -12.66 -10.90 -9.45
N PRO A 47 -13.31 -11.37 -10.54
CA PRO A 47 -14.76 -11.59 -10.58
C PRO A 47 -15.23 -12.71 -9.64
N SER A 48 -14.32 -13.56 -9.17
CA SER A 48 -14.60 -14.62 -8.19
C SER A 48 -14.54 -14.14 -6.74
N ALA A 49 -14.01 -12.95 -6.46
CA ALA A 49 -13.90 -12.44 -5.09
C ALA A 49 -15.25 -11.87 -4.60
N PRO A 50 -15.67 -12.19 -3.37
CA PRO A 50 -16.84 -11.56 -2.77
C PRO A 50 -16.65 -10.05 -2.65
N VAL A 51 -17.74 -9.28 -2.82
CA VAL A 51 -17.73 -7.81 -2.69
C VAL A 51 -17.14 -7.35 -1.35
N ALA A 52 -17.41 -8.08 -0.27
CA ALA A 52 -16.86 -7.79 1.06
C ALA A 52 -15.32 -7.87 1.07
N GLU A 53 -14.74 -8.85 0.39
CA GLU A 53 -13.29 -9.01 0.28
C GLU A 53 -12.67 -7.87 -0.54
N CYS A 54 -13.30 -7.47 -1.64
CA CYS A 54 -12.88 -6.30 -2.43
C CYS A 54 -12.91 -4.99 -1.62
N ARG A 55 -13.91 -4.83 -0.75
CA ARG A 55 -14.01 -3.68 0.17
C ARG A 55 -12.91 -3.68 1.22
N GLU A 56 -12.66 -4.83 1.85
CA GLU A 56 -11.57 -4.95 2.81
C GLU A 56 -10.21 -4.68 2.17
N ALA A 57 -9.97 -5.22 0.96
CA ALA A 57 -8.76 -4.98 0.19
C ALA A 57 -8.58 -3.48 -0.12
N LEU A 58 -9.64 -2.82 -0.60
CA LEU A 58 -9.62 -1.39 -0.88
C LEU A 58 -9.30 -0.57 0.38
N ALA A 59 -9.95 -0.86 1.50
CA ALA A 59 -9.71 -0.16 2.77
C ALA A 59 -8.28 -0.33 3.28
N ARG A 60 -7.72 -1.55 3.19
CA ARG A 60 -6.32 -1.82 3.58
C ARG A 60 -5.33 -1.06 2.72
N VAL A 61 -5.53 -1.04 1.40
CA VAL A 61 -4.65 -0.33 0.47
C VAL A 61 -4.73 1.18 0.67
N ARG A 62 -5.90 1.75 0.98
CA ARG A 62 -6.01 3.17 1.35
C ARG A 62 -5.19 3.51 2.60
N HIS A 63 -5.32 2.70 3.64
CA HIS A 63 -4.51 2.86 4.84
C HIS A 63 -3.02 2.76 4.52
N LEU A 64 -2.62 1.83 3.65
CA LEU A 64 -1.23 1.75 3.17
C LEU A 64 -0.80 3.03 2.44
N CYS A 65 -1.61 3.59 1.53
CA CYS A 65 -1.30 4.84 0.84
C CYS A 65 -1.06 6.01 1.83
N ASP A 66 -1.92 6.17 2.83
CA ASP A 66 -1.78 7.21 3.85
C ASP A 66 -0.50 7.02 4.68
N ALA A 67 -0.20 5.78 5.07
CA ALA A 67 1.00 5.45 5.82
C ALA A 67 2.27 5.69 5.00
N VAL A 68 2.26 5.28 3.72
CA VAL A 68 3.35 5.54 2.76
C VAL A 68 3.63 7.03 2.65
N TYR A 69 2.59 7.86 2.48
CA TYR A 69 2.76 9.31 2.38
C TYR A 69 3.45 9.88 3.63
N LYS A 70 2.95 9.54 4.83
CA LYS A 70 3.50 9.99 6.12
C LYS A 70 4.94 9.51 6.32
N VAL A 71 5.23 8.25 6.03
CA VAL A 71 6.57 7.67 6.19
C VAL A 71 7.55 8.29 5.21
N CYS A 72 7.20 8.47 3.93
CA CYS A 72 8.07 9.10 2.94
C CYS A 72 8.31 10.58 3.24
N GLU A 73 7.31 11.31 3.72
CA GLU A 73 7.47 12.69 4.19
C GLU A 73 8.42 12.77 5.40
N ALA A 74 8.23 11.90 6.40
CA ALA A 74 9.11 11.82 7.58
C ALA A 74 10.54 11.42 7.19
N PHE A 75 10.69 10.49 6.24
CA PHE A 75 11.98 10.08 5.68
C PHE A 75 12.72 11.24 5.03
N ARG A 76 12.05 12.07 4.22
CA ARG A 76 12.66 13.28 3.66
C ARG A 76 13.11 14.28 4.72
N LYS A 77 12.38 14.37 5.83
CA LYS A 77 12.73 15.23 6.97
C LYS A 77 13.85 14.64 7.84
N GLY A 78 14.38 13.46 7.50
CA GLY A 78 15.46 12.80 8.24
C GLY A 78 15.02 12.08 9.52
N ALA A 79 13.72 11.81 9.70
CA ALA A 79 13.19 11.19 10.91
C ALA A 79 13.71 9.76 11.16
N PHE A 80 14.23 9.10 10.11
CA PHE A 80 14.81 7.75 10.19
C PHE A 80 16.36 7.77 10.19
N GLY A 81 16.96 8.93 10.46
CA GLY A 81 18.41 9.10 10.43
C GLY A 81 18.98 9.32 9.03
N THR A 82 20.31 9.23 8.92
CA THR A 82 21.07 9.44 7.68
C THR A 82 21.90 8.21 7.33
N GLY A 83 22.20 8.03 6.04
CA GLY A 83 23.02 6.89 5.56
C GLY A 83 22.20 5.65 5.18
N PRO A 84 22.85 4.51 4.96
CA PRO A 84 22.24 3.31 4.36
C PRO A 84 21.13 2.67 5.20
N GLU A 85 21.10 2.92 6.51
CA GLU A 85 20.12 2.35 7.44
C GLU A 85 18.78 3.11 7.47
N SER A 86 18.71 4.32 6.91
CA SER A 86 17.50 5.14 6.99
C SER A 86 16.33 4.54 6.18
N ALA A 87 16.60 3.97 5.01
CA ALA A 87 15.56 3.38 4.16
C ALA A 87 15.03 2.05 4.75
N PRO A 88 15.88 1.12 5.24
CA PRO A 88 15.43 -0.02 6.02
C PRO A 88 14.59 0.36 7.25
N ALA A 89 14.98 1.40 7.99
CA ALA A 89 14.23 1.87 9.15
C ALA A 89 12.84 2.43 8.77
N ALA A 90 12.75 3.17 7.66
CA ALA A 90 11.47 3.66 7.13
C ALA A 90 10.56 2.51 6.67
N LEU A 91 11.11 1.50 5.97
CA LEU A 91 10.36 0.30 5.57
C LEU A 91 9.87 -0.49 6.79
N ALA A 92 10.70 -0.65 7.81
CA ALA A 92 10.29 -1.31 9.06
C ALA A 92 9.17 -0.54 9.78
N ALA A 93 9.23 0.79 9.78
CA ALA A 93 8.15 1.62 10.34
C ALA A 93 6.85 1.50 9.54
N LEU A 94 6.94 1.43 8.20
CA LEU A 94 5.78 1.21 7.35
C LEU A 94 5.12 -0.14 7.61
N ALA A 95 5.92 -1.21 7.68
CA ALA A 95 5.44 -2.56 7.96
C ALA A 95 4.82 -2.70 9.37
N GLN A 96 5.35 -1.98 10.36
CA GLN A 96 4.77 -1.91 11.70
C GLN A 96 3.44 -1.14 11.73
N SER A 97 3.33 -0.05 10.96
CA SER A 97 2.10 0.75 10.93
C SER A 97 0.96 0.06 10.21
N VAL A 98 1.25 -0.66 9.12
CA VAL A 98 0.23 -1.32 8.29
C VAL A 98 0.70 -2.73 7.96
N PRO A 99 0.55 -3.70 8.89
CA PRO A 99 0.94 -5.08 8.65
C PRO A 99 0.03 -5.76 7.61
N GLY A 100 0.53 -6.83 6.99
CA GLY A 100 -0.27 -7.68 6.07
C GLY A 100 0.07 -7.54 4.59
N PHE A 101 1.18 -6.86 4.26
CA PHE A 101 1.78 -6.87 2.94
C PHE A 101 3.14 -7.58 2.98
N SER A 102 3.63 -7.98 1.82
CA SER A 102 4.95 -8.59 1.65
C SER A 102 6.06 -7.55 1.65
N ASP A 103 7.29 -7.98 1.94
CA ASP A 103 8.49 -7.13 1.87
C ASP A 103 8.70 -6.50 0.48
N GLN A 104 8.24 -7.16 -0.58
CA GLN A 104 8.28 -6.62 -1.93
C GLN A 104 7.25 -5.50 -2.10
N GLU A 105 6.00 -5.71 -1.66
CA GLU A 105 4.95 -4.68 -1.69
C GLU A 105 5.34 -3.46 -0.87
N TYR A 106 5.95 -3.62 0.31
CA TYR A 106 6.44 -2.46 1.08
C TYR A 106 7.52 -1.67 0.35
N ARG A 107 8.45 -2.35 -0.33
CA ARG A 107 9.50 -1.69 -1.12
C ARG A 107 8.92 -0.94 -2.32
N GLU A 108 7.96 -1.54 -3.02
CA GLU A 108 7.25 -0.89 -4.14
C GLU A 108 6.44 0.31 -3.67
N ALA A 109 5.68 0.14 -2.59
CA ALA A 109 4.86 1.20 -2.01
C ALA A 109 5.73 2.37 -1.51
N PHE A 110 6.85 2.09 -0.86
CA PHE A 110 7.81 3.12 -0.44
C PHE A 110 8.45 3.84 -1.64
N ALA A 111 8.84 3.12 -2.69
CA ALA A 111 9.38 3.73 -3.91
C ALA A 111 8.36 4.66 -4.59
N ALA A 112 7.10 4.25 -4.68
CA ALA A 112 6.01 5.08 -5.17
C ALA A 112 5.81 6.31 -4.28
N GLY A 113 5.77 6.13 -2.96
CA GLY A 113 5.64 7.20 -1.98
C GLY A 113 6.72 8.26 -2.08
N LEU A 114 7.98 7.87 -2.35
CA LEU A 114 9.06 8.82 -2.61
C LEU A 114 8.75 9.69 -3.83
N LEU A 115 8.18 9.15 -4.91
CA LEU A 115 7.75 9.95 -6.06
C LEU A 115 6.62 10.91 -5.69
N TRP A 116 5.66 10.45 -4.89
CA TRP A 116 4.48 11.22 -4.47
C TRP A 116 4.78 12.38 -3.54
N THR A 117 5.96 12.44 -2.96
CA THR A 117 6.30 13.46 -1.96
C THR A 117 7.46 14.34 -2.44
N ALA A 118 7.85 14.23 -3.72
CA ALA A 118 9.03 14.86 -4.34
C ALA A 118 8.84 16.34 -4.72
N PHE A 119 7.90 17.04 -4.08
CA PHE A 119 7.52 18.42 -4.39
C PHE A 119 8.25 19.42 -3.50
#